data_AF-H3NXE2-F1
#
_entry.id   AF-H3NXE2-F1
#
_cell.length_a   1.000
_cell.length_b   1.000
_cell.length_c   1.000
_cell.angle_alpha   90.00
_cell.angle_beta   90.00
_cell.angle_gamma   90.00
#
_symmetry.space_group_name_H-M   'P 1'
#
loop_
_entity.id
_entity.type
_entity.pdbx_description
1 polymer ?
#
loop_
_entity_poly.entity_id
_entity_poly.type
_entity_poly.pdbx_seq_one_letter_code
_entity_poly.pdbx_strand_id
1 'polypeptide(L)'
;MLTNIDLPIEDRDGAVLAATILLVRDGEDGLEILLLKRNANAKNMADVWMFPGGKIDEEDAGSNELERAARGGLRELCEEADVSLDLDSLTTFSHWLTPAGQKRRFATWFFIAALPAEAAVEVDGEEMVEAAWMAPRDAVDEHRAGRLRLPPPTVVSLLDVSGSDSAREAIQRASKRQAPYFYPKILADNPDDIVMLYPGDAGYETGDREAEGVRHRAFWVDGVIDYERSFEFPPA
;
A
#
# COMPACT_ATOMS: atom_id res chain seq x y z
N MET A 1 3.68 11.33 11.73
CA MET A 1 4.17 10.76 13.02
C MET A 1 4.13 9.26 12.91
N LEU A 2 5.25 8.61 13.22
CA LEU A 2 5.37 7.16 13.21
C LEU A 2 4.61 6.58 14.41
N THR A 3 3.55 5.83 14.14
CA THR A 3 2.79 5.10 15.16
C THR A 3 3.07 3.62 15.03
N ASN A 4 3.47 3.00 16.14
CA ASN A 4 3.68 1.56 16.19
C ASN A 4 2.32 0.84 16.14
N ILE A 5 2.28 -0.29 15.45
CA ILE A 5 1.11 -1.17 15.37
C ILE A 5 1.49 -2.42 16.14
N ASP A 6 0.70 -2.78 17.15
CA ASP A 6 0.88 -4.07 17.81
C ASP A 6 0.60 -5.19 16.82
N LEU A 7 1.64 -5.92 16.50
CA LEU A 7 1.61 -7.09 15.64
C LEU A 7 1.74 -8.31 16.51
N PRO A 8 0.79 -9.25 16.44
CA PRO A 8 1.06 -10.59 16.92
C PRO A 8 2.25 -11.13 16.11
N ILE A 9 3.43 -11.16 16.74
CA ILE A 9 4.70 -11.65 16.15
C ILE A 9 4.52 -13.09 15.64
N GLU A 10 3.59 -13.84 16.22
CA GLU A 10 3.28 -15.24 15.91
C GLU A 10 2.86 -15.47 14.44
N ASP A 11 2.18 -14.51 13.80
CA ASP A 11 1.70 -14.66 12.40
C ASP A 11 2.78 -14.39 11.34
N ARG A 12 3.89 -13.75 11.74
CA ARG A 12 4.92 -13.21 10.84
C ARG A 12 5.97 -14.22 10.40
N ASP A 13 5.83 -15.49 10.75
CA ASP A 13 6.87 -16.50 10.48
C ASP A 13 7.35 -16.48 9.01
N GLY A 14 8.64 -16.22 8.83
CA GLY A 14 9.31 -16.11 7.54
C GLY A 14 8.95 -14.87 6.68
N ALA A 15 8.18 -13.91 7.17
CA ALA A 15 7.86 -12.69 6.44
C ALA A 15 9.05 -11.72 6.40
N VAL A 16 9.43 -11.30 5.20
CA VAL A 16 10.50 -10.31 4.98
C VAL A 16 9.95 -8.92 5.29
N LEU A 17 10.68 -8.13 6.06
CA LEU A 17 10.33 -6.75 6.32
C LEU A 17 10.44 -5.94 5.01
N ALA A 18 9.42 -5.14 4.73
CA ALA A 18 9.36 -4.28 3.55
C ALA A 18 8.73 -2.93 3.91
N ALA A 19 8.88 -1.95 3.03
CA ALA A 19 8.19 -0.68 3.14
C ALA A 19 7.73 -0.14 1.79
N THR A 20 6.73 0.73 1.83
CA THR A 20 6.14 1.37 0.67
C THR A 20 5.78 2.81 1.01
N ILE A 21 6.05 3.74 0.10
CA ILE A 21 5.75 5.18 0.27
C ILE A 21 4.66 5.63 -0.70
N LEU A 22 3.52 6.05 -0.17
CA LEU A 22 2.53 6.83 -0.89
C LEU A 22 3.03 8.28 -0.97
N LEU A 23 3.69 8.63 -2.05
CA LEU A 23 4.13 10.00 -2.29
C LEU A 23 3.00 10.81 -2.93
N VAL A 24 2.55 11.86 -2.26
CA VAL A 24 1.41 12.68 -2.70
C VAL A 24 1.80 14.13 -2.95
N ARG A 25 1.09 14.82 -3.84
CA ARG A 25 1.21 16.25 -4.08
C ARG A 25 -0.15 16.87 -4.41
N ASP A 26 -0.23 18.20 -4.37
CA ASP A 26 -1.37 18.92 -4.91
C ASP A 26 -1.07 19.29 -6.38
N GLY A 27 -1.87 18.75 -7.30
CA GLY A 27 -1.89 19.09 -8.72
C GLY A 27 -2.86 20.23 -9.04
N GLU A 28 -3.11 20.47 -10.33
CA GLU A 28 -4.04 21.52 -10.78
C GLU A 28 -5.49 21.25 -10.33
N ASP A 29 -5.92 19.99 -10.39
CA ASP A 29 -7.28 19.54 -10.11
C ASP A 29 -7.46 18.88 -8.72
N GLY A 30 -6.43 18.92 -7.87
CA GLY A 30 -6.46 18.38 -6.50
C GLY A 30 -5.35 17.37 -6.20
N LEU A 31 -5.61 16.47 -5.26
CA LEU A 31 -4.67 15.44 -4.82
C LEU A 31 -4.19 14.55 -5.98
N GLU A 32 -2.89 14.47 -6.16
CA GLU A 32 -2.22 13.48 -7.02
C GLU A 32 -1.33 12.56 -6.18
N ILE A 33 -1.17 11.32 -6.63
CA ILE A 33 -0.29 10.32 -6.03
C ILE A 33 0.64 9.73 -7.08
N LEU A 34 1.88 9.48 -6.68
CA LEU A 34 2.88 8.88 -7.55
C LEU A 34 2.66 7.38 -7.69
N LEU A 35 2.59 6.90 -8.93
CA LEU A 35 2.68 5.50 -9.29
C LEU A 35 3.88 5.28 -10.21
N LEU A 36 4.62 4.22 -9.95
CA LEU A 36 5.75 3.76 -10.76
C LEU A 36 5.36 2.48 -11.49
N LYS A 37 5.78 2.36 -12.74
CA LYS A 37 5.59 1.17 -13.55
C LYS A 37 6.85 0.33 -13.53
N ARG A 38 6.70 -0.91 -13.09
CA ARG A 38 7.80 -1.87 -13.06
C ARG A 38 8.14 -2.37 -14.46
N ASN A 39 9.44 -2.55 -14.73
CA ASN A 39 9.94 -3.07 -16.00
C ASN A 39 9.24 -4.38 -16.42
N ALA A 40 8.88 -4.47 -17.71
CA ALA A 40 8.22 -5.64 -18.29
C ALA A 40 9.07 -6.93 -18.23
N ASN A 41 10.39 -6.82 -18.07
CA ASN A 41 11.30 -7.95 -17.92
C ASN A 41 11.51 -8.39 -16.46
N ALA A 42 10.84 -7.74 -15.50
CA ALA A 42 11.00 -8.07 -14.09
C ALA A 42 10.54 -9.51 -13.79
N LYS A 43 11.24 -10.20 -12.89
CA LYS A 43 10.91 -11.59 -12.52
C LYS A 43 9.59 -11.72 -11.74
N ASN A 44 9.14 -10.63 -11.10
CA ASN A 44 7.89 -10.57 -10.34
C ASN A 44 7.21 -9.23 -10.65
N MET A 45 5.87 -9.22 -10.72
CA MET A 45 5.07 -8.01 -10.96
C MET A 45 5.50 -7.21 -12.19
N ALA A 46 5.93 -7.89 -13.26
CA ALA A 46 6.28 -7.22 -14.52
C ALA A 46 5.07 -6.50 -15.11
N ASP A 47 5.31 -5.27 -15.60
CA ASP A 47 4.28 -4.43 -16.24
C ASP A 47 3.09 -4.14 -15.31
N VAL A 48 3.39 -3.96 -14.02
CA VAL A 48 2.43 -3.60 -12.96
C VAL A 48 2.80 -2.22 -12.42
N TRP A 49 1.79 -1.40 -12.14
CA TRP A 49 1.94 -0.12 -11.48
C TRP A 49 1.84 -0.29 -9.96
N MET A 50 2.68 0.43 -9.22
CA MET A 50 2.74 0.36 -7.76
C MET A 50 3.32 1.65 -7.17
N PHE A 51 3.24 1.78 -5.86
CA PHE A 51 3.98 2.83 -5.14
C PHE A 51 5.46 2.44 -5.03
N PRO A 52 6.37 3.42 -4.87
CA PRO A 52 7.77 3.13 -4.60
C PRO A 52 7.95 2.36 -3.30
N GLY A 53 8.87 1.41 -3.29
CA GLY A 53 9.21 0.64 -2.12
C GLY A 53 9.67 -0.79 -2.37
N GLY A 54 10.31 -1.36 -1.36
CA GLY A 54 10.95 -2.66 -1.48
C GLY A 54 11.25 -3.29 -0.12
N LYS A 55 12.25 -4.18 -0.13
CA LYS A 55 12.65 -4.92 1.07
C LYS A 55 13.55 -4.05 1.93
N ILE A 56 13.49 -4.30 3.24
CA ILE A 56 14.37 -3.62 4.19
C ILE A 56 15.61 -4.48 4.39
N ASP A 57 16.78 -3.87 4.19
CA ASP A 57 18.06 -4.53 4.32
C ASP A 57 18.59 -4.46 5.76
N GLU A 58 19.65 -5.22 6.04
CA GLU A 58 20.32 -5.18 7.34
C GLU A 58 20.97 -3.80 7.60
N GLU A 59 21.34 -3.10 6.54
CA GLU A 59 21.97 -1.77 6.57
C GLU A 59 20.99 -0.63 6.87
N ASP A 60 19.67 -0.87 6.69
CA ASP A 60 18.60 0.05 7.06
C ASP A 60 18.44 0.08 8.59
N ALA A 61 19.40 0.74 9.26
CA ALA A 61 19.52 0.80 10.71
C ALA A 61 18.47 1.73 11.34
N GLY A 62 17.85 1.30 12.45
CA GLY A 62 16.84 2.06 13.17
C GLY A 62 16.67 1.54 14.59
N SER A 63 16.10 2.35 15.50
CA SER A 63 15.96 1.97 16.91
C SER A 63 14.92 0.86 17.15
N ASN A 64 14.01 0.66 16.21
CA ASN A 64 12.97 -0.35 16.20
C ASN A 64 12.58 -0.70 14.76
N GLU A 65 11.72 -1.72 14.58
CA GLU A 65 11.30 -2.19 13.26
C GLU A 65 10.64 -1.11 12.41
N LEU A 66 9.76 -0.29 13.01
CA LEU A 66 9.06 0.77 12.28
C LEU A 66 10.02 1.81 11.73
N GLU A 67 11.02 2.22 12.52
CA GLU A 67 12.06 3.15 12.07
C GLU A 67 12.94 2.52 10.98
N ARG A 68 13.29 1.24 11.10
CA ARG A 68 14.02 0.51 10.05
C ARG A 68 13.23 0.49 8.74
N ALA A 69 11.94 0.16 8.82
CA ALA A 69 11.05 0.14 7.66
C ALA A 69 10.90 1.53 7.04
N ALA A 70 10.73 2.56 7.86
CA ALA A 70 10.65 3.93 7.39
C ALA A 70 11.93 4.36 6.65
N ARG A 71 13.11 4.03 7.18
CA ARG A 71 14.40 4.36 6.54
C ARG A 71 14.64 3.59 5.24
N GLY A 72 14.36 2.29 5.21
CA GLY A 72 14.46 1.53 3.96
C GLY A 72 13.43 1.98 2.93
N GLY A 73 12.21 2.36 3.33
CA GLY A 73 11.23 2.97 2.44
C GLY A 73 11.71 4.29 1.82
N LEU A 74 12.43 5.12 2.57
CA LEU A 74 13.07 6.34 2.06
C LEU A 74 14.22 6.04 1.10
N ARG A 75 15.03 5.01 1.40
CA ARG A 75 16.09 4.54 0.50
C ARG A 75 15.50 4.09 -0.84
N GLU A 76 14.51 3.21 -0.81
CA GLU A 76 13.83 2.71 -2.01
C GLU A 76 13.18 3.85 -2.80
N LEU A 77 12.55 4.83 -2.13
CA LEU A 77 12.02 6.01 -2.81
C LEU A 77 13.12 6.82 -3.53
N CYS A 78 14.29 6.95 -2.92
CA CYS A 78 15.42 7.63 -3.54
C CYS A 78 15.95 6.84 -4.75
N GLU A 79 16.09 5.51 -4.63
CA GLU A 79 16.59 4.64 -5.69
C GLU A 79 15.61 4.56 -6.89
N GLU A 80 14.31 4.47 -6.63
CA GLU A 80 13.29 4.24 -7.66
C GLU A 80 12.73 5.53 -8.27
N ALA A 81 12.82 6.67 -7.58
CA ALA A 81 12.17 7.92 -7.97
C ALA A 81 13.03 9.20 -7.82
N ASP A 82 14.29 9.09 -7.39
CA ASP A 82 15.21 10.21 -7.10
C ASP A 82 14.63 11.24 -6.11
N VAL A 83 13.81 10.78 -5.16
CA VAL A 83 13.21 11.63 -4.13
C VAL A 83 13.80 11.33 -2.76
N SER A 84 14.45 12.34 -2.17
CA SER A 84 14.96 12.31 -0.79
C SER A 84 14.02 13.03 0.17
N LEU A 85 13.59 12.36 1.25
CA LEU A 85 12.79 12.95 2.33
C LEU A 85 13.42 12.66 3.70
N ASP A 86 13.09 13.50 4.68
CA ASP A 86 13.44 13.25 6.07
C ASP A 86 12.47 12.28 6.74
N LEU A 87 12.95 11.53 7.72
CA LEU A 87 12.13 10.58 8.50
C LEU A 87 10.88 11.24 9.12
N ASP A 88 11.01 12.49 9.59
CA ASP A 88 9.94 13.25 10.24
C ASP A 88 8.81 13.66 9.26
N SER A 89 9.04 13.55 7.95
CA SER A 89 8.02 13.78 6.93
C SER A 89 7.02 12.63 6.81
N LEU A 90 7.38 11.44 7.31
CA LEU A 90 6.57 10.24 7.14
C LEU A 90 5.41 10.16 8.16
N THR A 91 4.27 9.71 7.67
CA THR A 91 3.13 9.30 8.50
C THR A 91 2.79 7.85 8.21
N THR A 92 2.69 7.03 9.27
CA THR A 92 2.27 5.63 9.12
C THR A 92 0.88 5.58 8.48
N PHE A 93 0.73 4.83 7.39
CA PHE A 93 -0.50 4.75 6.62
C PHE A 93 -1.26 3.44 6.84
N SER A 94 -0.58 2.31 6.73
CA SER A 94 -1.12 0.96 6.98
C SER A 94 0.02 -0.05 7.15
N HIS A 95 -0.29 -1.28 7.54
CA HIS A 95 0.69 -2.35 7.58
C HIS A 95 0.09 -3.66 7.06
N TRP A 96 0.78 -4.30 6.13
CA TRP A 96 0.29 -5.45 5.38
C TRP A 96 1.14 -6.68 5.66
N LEU A 97 0.49 -7.78 6.03
CA LEU A 97 1.14 -9.08 6.11
C LEU A 97 0.63 -9.98 4.99
N THR A 98 1.56 -10.51 4.20
CA THR A 98 1.21 -11.50 3.17
C THR A 98 0.58 -12.75 3.81
N PRO A 99 -0.50 -13.31 3.24
CA PRO A 99 -1.20 -14.48 3.77
C PRO A 99 -0.27 -15.65 4.09
N ALA A 100 -0.64 -16.47 5.09
CA ALA A 100 0.06 -17.70 5.37
C ALA A 100 0.09 -18.64 4.15
N GLY A 101 1.14 -19.46 4.03
CA GLY A 101 1.29 -20.44 2.95
C GLY A 101 1.81 -19.89 1.62
N GLN A 102 1.97 -18.57 1.48
CA GLN A 102 2.60 -17.98 0.29
C GLN A 102 4.11 -18.25 0.28
N LYS A 103 4.67 -18.57 -0.89
CA LYS A 103 6.12 -18.88 -1.05
C LYS A 103 7.03 -17.71 -0.66
N ARG A 104 6.55 -16.49 -0.86
CA ARG A 104 7.23 -15.25 -0.46
C ARG A 104 6.23 -14.47 0.36
N ARG A 105 6.62 -14.13 1.58
CA ARG A 105 5.81 -13.35 2.52
C ARG A 105 6.53 -12.07 2.85
N PHE A 106 5.78 -10.99 2.94
CA PHE A 106 6.25 -9.68 3.33
C PHE A 106 5.40 -9.13 4.48
N ALA A 107 6.07 -8.46 5.41
CA ALA A 107 5.48 -7.58 6.40
C ALA A 107 5.81 -6.14 5.96
N THR A 108 4.90 -5.53 5.21
CA THR A 108 5.14 -4.27 4.51
C THR A 108 4.50 -3.11 5.26
N TRP A 109 5.32 -2.19 5.73
CA TRP A 109 4.86 -0.92 6.30
C TRP A 109 4.59 0.09 5.19
N PHE A 110 3.39 0.65 5.16
CA PHE A 110 3.05 1.71 4.23
C PHE A 110 3.10 3.05 4.96
N PHE A 111 3.73 4.03 4.34
CA PHE A 111 3.79 5.41 4.81
C PHE A 111 3.20 6.35 3.76
N ILE A 112 2.72 7.51 4.18
CA ILE A 112 2.29 8.59 3.30
C ILE A 112 3.12 9.85 3.61
N ALA A 113 3.54 10.55 2.55
CA ALA A 113 4.34 11.76 2.65
C ALA A 113 4.06 12.71 1.47
N ALA A 114 4.24 14.01 1.70
CA ALA A 114 4.12 15.01 0.66
C ALA A 114 5.42 15.15 -0.12
N LEU A 115 5.33 15.31 -1.44
CA LEU A 115 6.45 15.71 -2.29
C LEU A 115 6.94 17.12 -1.88
N PRO A 116 8.25 17.32 -1.67
CA PRO A 116 8.83 18.65 -1.49
C PRO A 116 8.61 19.51 -2.73
N ALA A 117 8.34 20.81 -2.55
CA ALA A 117 7.98 21.71 -3.65
C ALA A 117 9.00 21.78 -4.81
N GLU A 118 10.28 21.56 -4.52
CA GLU A 118 11.39 21.62 -5.49
C GLU A 118 11.83 20.24 -5.98
N ALA A 119 11.24 19.16 -5.49
CA ALA A 119 11.62 17.80 -5.88
C ALA A 119 11.01 17.43 -7.23
N ALA A 120 11.84 16.94 -8.13
CA ALA A 120 11.40 16.23 -9.33
C ALA A 120 11.37 14.73 -9.05
N VAL A 121 10.60 14.00 -9.86
CA VAL A 121 10.64 12.53 -9.86
C VAL A 121 11.31 12.08 -11.15
N GLU A 122 12.31 11.23 -11.01
CA GLU A 122 12.97 10.54 -12.12
C GLU A 122 13.12 9.06 -11.78
N VAL A 123 12.78 8.17 -12.70
CA VAL A 123 12.93 6.73 -12.50
C VAL A 123 14.27 6.25 -13.06
N ASP A 124 14.79 5.16 -12.49
CA ASP A 124 16.09 4.59 -12.89
C ASP A 124 16.12 4.06 -14.34
N GLY A 125 14.96 3.77 -14.94
CA GLY A 125 14.83 3.16 -16.26
C GLY A 125 15.20 1.67 -16.32
N GLU A 126 15.60 1.07 -15.19
CA GLU A 126 16.01 -0.32 -15.06
C GLU A 126 14.95 -1.13 -14.33
N GLU A 127 14.69 -0.83 -13.06
CA GLU A 127 13.63 -1.46 -12.26
C GLU A 127 12.28 -0.79 -12.50
N MET A 128 12.25 0.54 -12.45
CA MET A 128 11.07 1.36 -12.71
C MET A 128 11.28 2.12 -14.01
N VAL A 129 10.36 1.94 -14.96
CA VAL A 129 10.53 2.42 -16.34
C VAL A 129 9.64 3.61 -16.67
N GLU A 130 8.58 3.84 -15.90
CA GLU A 130 7.67 4.97 -16.06
C GLU A 130 7.23 5.47 -14.69
N ALA A 131 7.05 6.79 -14.56
CA ALA A 131 6.40 7.43 -13.41
C ALA A 131 5.17 8.19 -13.88
N ALA A 132 4.09 8.11 -13.12
CA ALA A 132 2.86 8.83 -13.38
C ALA A 132 2.34 9.47 -12.08
N TRP A 133 1.96 10.74 -12.19
CA TRP A 133 1.12 11.39 -11.20
C TRP A 133 -0.33 11.24 -11.64
N MET A 134 -1.17 10.68 -10.77
CA MET A 134 -2.58 10.46 -11.06
C MET A 134 -3.43 10.94 -9.88
N ALA A 135 -4.61 11.47 -10.16
CA ALA A 135 -5.62 11.57 -9.13
C ALA A 135 -5.96 10.14 -8.63
N PRO A 136 -6.07 9.89 -7.32
CA PRO A 136 -6.34 8.55 -6.83
C PRO A 136 -7.62 7.91 -7.39
N ARG A 137 -8.64 8.73 -7.65
CA ARG A 137 -9.91 8.30 -8.27
C ARG A 137 -9.70 7.83 -9.70
N ASP A 138 -8.93 8.58 -10.49
CA ASP A 138 -8.63 8.22 -11.87
C ASP A 138 -7.83 6.91 -11.94
N ALA A 139 -6.84 6.72 -11.05
CA ALA A 139 -6.10 5.47 -10.98
C ALA A 139 -7.01 4.26 -10.66
N VAL A 140 -7.99 4.43 -9.78
CA VAL A 140 -9.00 3.40 -9.48
C VAL A 140 -9.90 3.14 -10.68
N ASP A 141 -10.35 4.18 -11.38
CA ASP A 141 -11.23 4.04 -12.55
C ASP A 141 -10.51 3.38 -13.73
N GLU A 142 -9.24 3.73 -13.97
CA GLU A 142 -8.38 3.06 -14.95
C GLU A 142 -8.14 1.59 -14.58
N HIS A 143 -8.01 1.26 -13.29
CA HIS A 143 -7.90 -0.12 -12.82
C HIS A 143 -9.18 -0.91 -13.06
N ARG A 144 -10.34 -0.35 -12.71
CA ARG A 144 -11.66 -0.95 -12.95
C ARG A 144 -11.95 -1.17 -14.43
N ALA A 145 -11.41 -0.30 -15.28
CA ALA A 145 -11.50 -0.45 -16.72
C ALA A 145 -10.49 -1.45 -17.31
N GLY A 146 -9.65 -2.09 -16.49
CA GLY A 146 -8.63 -3.06 -16.90
C GLY A 146 -7.41 -2.44 -17.60
N ARG A 147 -7.26 -1.11 -17.57
CA ARG A 147 -6.16 -0.38 -18.22
C ARG A 147 -4.95 -0.16 -17.31
N LEU A 148 -5.17 -0.16 -15.99
CA LEU A 148 -4.12 -0.02 -14.99
C LEU A 148 -4.04 -1.28 -14.12
N ARG A 149 -2.98 -2.07 -14.29
CA ARG A 149 -2.75 -3.27 -13.47
C ARG A 149 -2.10 -2.86 -12.16
N LEU A 150 -2.80 -3.09 -11.06
CA LEU A 150 -2.39 -2.72 -9.70
C LEU A 150 -2.47 -3.93 -8.77
N PRO A 151 -1.56 -4.08 -7.79
CA PRO A 151 -1.69 -5.11 -6.77
C PRO A 151 -2.75 -4.72 -5.71
N PRO A 152 -3.32 -5.68 -4.96
CA PRO A 152 -4.38 -5.39 -3.98
C PRO A 152 -4.05 -4.30 -2.95
N PRO A 153 -2.85 -4.27 -2.34
CA PRO A 153 -2.51 -3.20 -1.39
C PRO A 153 -2.55 -1.81 -2.00
N THR A 154 -2.17 -1.67 -3.27
CA THR A 154 -2.21 -0.40 -3.99
C THR A 154 -3.65 0.04 -4.25
N VAL A 155 -4.53 -0.86 -4.74
CA VAL A 155 -5.94 -0.53 -5.00
C VAL A 155 -6.67 -0.11 -3.73
N VAL A 156 -6.50 -0.87 -2.64
CA VAL A 156 -7.10 -0.56 -1.33
C VAL A 156 -6.61 0.79 -0.81
N SER A 157 -5.31 1.08 -0.96
CA SER A 157 -4.73 2.35 -0.54
C SER A 157 -5.24 3.52 -1.36
N LEU A 158 -5.35 3.37 -2.70
CA LEU A 158 -5.90 4.39 -3.60
C LEU A 158 -7.36 4.71 -3.27
N LEU A 159 -8.19 3.69 -3.03
CA LEU A 159 -9.58 3.87 -2.62
C LEU A 159 -9.72 4.63 -1.29
N ASP A 160 -8.79 4.40 -0.36
CA ASP A 160 -8.75 5.11 0.92
C ASP A 160 -8.39 6.59 0.75
N VAL A 161 -7.30 6.90 0.02
CA VAL A 161 -6.87 8.29 -0.20
C VAL A 161 -7.77 9.06 -1.18
N SER A 162 -8.57 8.36 -2.00
CA SER A 162 -9.56 8.98 -2.91
C SER A 162 -10.61 9.82 -2.18
N GLY A 163 -10.74 9.64 -0.86
CA GLY A 163 -11.60 10.47 -0.02
C GLY A 163 -11.05 11.86 0.33
N SER A 164 -9.87 12.25 -0.16
CA SER A 164 -9.21 13.52 0.16
C SER A 164 -9.03 14.42 -1.05
N ASP A 165 -9.12 15.73 -0.82
CA ASP A 165 -9.01 16.74 -1.88
C ASP A 165 -7.57 17.29 -2.01
N SER A 166 -6.72 17.08 -0.99
CA SER A 166 -5.32 17.55 -0.99
C SER A 166 -4.37 16.58 -0.29
N ALA A 167 -3.08 16.70 -0.59
CA ALA A 167 -1.99 15.97 0.07
C ALA A 167 -1.99 16.20 1.58
N ARG A 168 -2.21 17.45 1.99
CA ARG A 168 -2.33 17.81 3.41
C ARG A 168 -3.48 17.06 4.09
N GLU A 169 -4.65 17.01 3.46
CA GLU A 169 -5.81 16.32 4.03
C GLU A 169 -5.57 14.81 4.13
N ALA A 170 -5.02 14.19 3.08
CA ALA A 170 -4.72 12.76 3.06
C ALA A 170 -3.77 12.36 4.20
N ILE A 171 -2.69 13.13 4.40
CA ILE A 171 -1.73 12.92 5.48
C ILE A 171 -2.41 13.14 6.85
N GLN A 172 -3.23 14.18 7.00
CA GLN A 172 -3.93 14.45 8.25
C GLN A 172 -4.95 13.36 8.62
N ARG A 173 -5.64 12.78 7.64
CA ARG A 173 -6.56 11.65 7.85
C ARG A 173 -5.79 10.41 8.29
N ALA A 174 -4.67 10.11 7.63
CA ALA A 174 -3.79 9.01 8.04
C ALA A 174 -3.25 9.21 9.47
N SER A 175 -2.86 10.43 9.85
CA SER A 175 -2.29 10.71 11.18
C SER A 175 -3.30 10.66 12.33
N LYS A 176 -4.61 10.76 12.03
CA LYS A 176 -5.69 10.83 13.04
C LYS A 176 -6.32 9.48 13.34
N ARG A 177 -5.91 8.42 12.64
CA ARG A 177 -6.44 7.07 12.82
C ARG A 177 -5.35 6.12 13.28
N GLN A 178 -5.76 5.08 13.99
CA GLN A 178 -4.93 3.90 14.14
C GLN A 178 -4.67 3.33 12.74
N ALA A 179 -3.40 3.16 12.40
CA ALA A 179 -3.01 2.63 11.11
C ALA A 179 -3.59 1.20 10.95
N PRO A 180 -4.37 0.93 9.89
CA PRO A 180 -4.99 -0.37 9.70
C PRO A 180 -3.97 -1.46 9.44
N TYR A 181 -4.26 -2.64 9.97
CA TYR A 181 -3.53 -3.87 9.72
C TYR A 181 -4.30 -4.77 8.75
N PHE A 182 -3.63 -5.18 7.68
CA PHE A 182 -4.17 -6.09 6.68
C PHE A 182 -3.44 -7.42 6.72
N TYR A 183 -4.12 -8.47 7.14
CA TYR A 183 -3.67 -9.84 7.02
C TYR A 183 -4.75 -10.62 6.27
N PRO A 184 -4.62 -10.84 4.95
CA PRO A 184 -5.70 -11.41 4.19
C PRO A 184 -5.87 -12.91 4.47
N LYS A 185 -7.12 -13.35 4.65
CA LYS A 185 -7.52 -14.74 4.39
C LYS A 185 -8.07 -14.82 2.97
N ILE A 186 -7.35 -15.55 2.11
CA ILE A 186 -7.73 -15.73 0.71
C ILE A 186 -8.73 -16.89 0.60
N LEU A 187 -9.91 -16.59 0.08
CA LEU A 187 -10.94 -17.55 -0.31
C LEU A 187 -10.98 -17.57 -1.84
N ALA A 188 -10.50 -18.65 -2.45
CA ALA A 188 -10.27 -18.77 -3.89
C ALA A 188 -10.75 -20.13 -4.41
N ASP A 189 -12.02 -20.45 -4.19
CA ASP A 189 -12.64 -21.67 -4.74
C ASP A 189 -12.69 -21.63 -6.27
N ASN A 190 -12.72 -20.43 -6.86
CA ASN A 190 -12.58 -20.16 -8.28
C ASN A 190 -11.38 -19.21 -8.50
N PRO A 191 -10.42 -19.53 -9.38
CA PRO A 191 -9.31 -18.63 -9.69
C PRO A 191 -9.72 -17.26 -10.24
N ASP A 192 -10.90 -17.15 -10.84
CA ASP A 192 -11.42 -15.90 -11.42
C ASP A 192 -12.37 -15.15 -10.46
N ASP A 193 -12.62 -15.67 -9.26
CA ASP A 193 -13.43 -15.03 -8.21
C ASP A 193 -12.78 -15.28 -6.85
N ILE A 194 -11.89 -14.36 -6.49
CA ILE A 194 -11.11 -14.42 -5.26
C ILE A 194 -11.65 -13.38 -4.27
N VAL A 195 -11.87 -13.79 -3.02
CA VAL A 195 -12.17 -12.89 -1.92
C VAL A 195 -11.01 -12.87 -0.93
N MET A 196 -10.57 -11.67 -0.59
CA MET A 196 -9.60 -11.41 0.47
C MET A 196 -10.34 -10.83 1.67
N LEU A 197 -10.55 -11.64 2.70
CA LEU A 197 -11.12 -11.16 3.96
C LEU A 197 -10.02 -10.55 4.82
N TYR A 198 -10.27 -9.40 5.43
CA TYR A 198 -9.35 -8.72 6.33
C TYR A 198 -9.85 -8.70 7.78
N PRO A 199 -8.97 -8.51 8.78
CA PRO A 199 -9.37 -8.41 10.18
C PRO A 199 -10.50 -7.38 10.39
N GLY A 200 -11.53 -7.76 11.16
CA GLY A 200 -12.73 -6.96 11.38
C GLY A 200 -13.90 -7.26 10.44
N ASP A 201 -13.68 -8.05 9.40
CA ASP A 201 -14.78 -8.60 8.59
C ASP A 201 -15.53 -9.70 9.35
N ALA A 202 -16.87 -9.73 9.21
CA ALA A 202 -17.73 -10.73 9.87
C ALA A 202 -17.37 -12.19 9.51
N GLY A 203 -16.85 -12.43 8.32
CA GLY A 203 -16.41 -13.73 7.85
C GLY A 203 -14.96 -14.07 8.18
N TYR A 204 -14.18 -13.12 8.72
CA TYR A 204 -12.73 -13.27 8.83
C TYR A 204 -12.35 -14.46 9.70
N GLU A 205 -12.93 -14.63 10.89
CA GLU A 205 -12.53 -15.71 11.80
C GLU A 205 -12.90 -17.10 11.28
N THR A 206 -14.08 -17.22 10.68
CA THR A 206 -14.62 -18.49 10.18
C THR A 206 -14.13 -18.86 8.77
N GLY A 207 -13.60 -17.89 8.02
CA GLY A 207 -13.30 -18.08 6.60
C GLY A 207 -14.56 -18.19 5.73
N ASP A 208 -15.68 -17.63 6.20
CA ASP A 208 -16.97 -17.70 5.52
C ASP A 208 -17.25 -16.40 4.75
N ARG A 209 -17.18 -16.43 3.42
CA ARG A 209 -17.47 -15.26 2.57
C ARG A 209 -18.93 -14.83 2.64
N GLU A 210 -19.85 -15.74 2.99
CA GLU A 210 -21.30 -15.49 3.04
C GLU A 210 -21.76 -14.98 4.41
N ALA A 211 -20.89 -15.01 5.44
CA ALA A 211 -21.22 -14.52 6.77
C ALA A 211 -21.81 -13.10 6.71
N GLU A 212 -22.95 -12.88 7.33
CA GLU A 212 -23.59 -11.55 7.40
C GLU A 212 -22.94 -10.66 8.46
N GLY A 213 -22.83 -9.35 8.18
CA GLY A 213 -22.38 -8.37 9.16
C GLY A 213 -21.40 -7.34 8.59
N VAL A 214 -20.48 -6.90 9.44
CA VAL A 214 -19.45 -5.90 9.12
C VAL A 214 -18.58 -6.37 7.94
N ARG A 215 -18.29 -5.47 7.01
CA ARG A 215 -17.50 -5.75 5.80
C ARG A 215 -16.12 -5.11 5.90
N HIS A 216 -15.09 -5.89 5.62
CA HIS A 216 -13.71 -5.46 5.42
C HIS A 216 -12.99 -6.47 4.52
N ARG A 217 -13.17 -6.32 3.20
CA ARG A 217 -12.76 -7.33 2.24
C ARG A 217 -12.46 -6.72 0.88
N ALA A 218 -11.62 -7.39 0.10
CA ALA A 218 -11.44 -7.10 -1.31
C ALA A 218 -11.92 -8.26 -2.17
N PHE A 219 -12.46 -7.94 -3.33
CA PHE A 219 -12.89 -8.89 -4.36
C PHE A 219 -11.93 -8.74 -5.52
N TRP A 220 -11.44 -9.85 -6.06
CA TRP A 220 -10.62 -9.87 -7.26
C TRP A 220 -11.30 -10.78 -8.27
N VAL A 221 -11.90 -10.15 -9.28
CA VAL A 221 -12.70 -10.80 -10.32
C VAL A 221 -12.19 -10.36 -11.68
N ASP A 222 -11.87 -11.31 -12.57
CA ASP A 222 -11.40 -11.04 -13.94
C ASP A 222 -10.25 -10.02 -14.03
N GLY A 223 -9.31 -10.06 -13.09
CA GLY A 223 -8.16 -9.14 -13.07
C GLY A 223 -8.43 -7.77 -12.43
N VAL A 224 -9.68 -7.47 -12.05
CA VAL A 224 -10.10 -6.22 -11.42
C VAL A 224 -10.33 -6.43 -9.93
N ILE A 225 -9.83 -5.50 -9.12
CA ILE A 225 -9.94 -5.51 -7.68
C ILE A 225 -10.91 -4.40 -7.25
N ASP A 226 -11.90 -4.78 -6.46
CA ASP A 226 -12.74 -3.86 -5.69
C ASP A 226 -12.54 -4.11 -4.20
N TYR A 227 -12.89 -3.12 -3.38
CA TYR A 227 -12.71 -3.17 -1.93
C TYR A 227 -13.93 -2.60 -1.23
N GLU A 228 -14.36 -3.30 -0.19
CA GLU A 228 -15.51 -2.98 0.63
C GLU A 228 -15.09 -2.87 2.09
N ARG A 229 -15.39 -1.72 2.70
CA ARG A 229 -15.23 -1.47 4.13
C ARG A 229 -16.47 -0.74 4.64
N SER A 230 -17.16 -1.30 5.63
CA SER A 230 -18.40 -0.74 6.18
C SER A 230 -18.21 0.06 7.48
N PHE A 231 -16.97 0.40 7.83
CA PHE A 231 -16.63 1.14 9.04
C PHE A 231 -15.42 2.07 8.81
N GLU A 232 -15.24 3.01 9.73
CA GLU A 232 -14.04 3.84 9.80
C GLU A 232 -13.02 3.22 10.74
N PHE A 233 -11.72 3.31 10.38
CA PHE A 233 -10.67 2.87 11.28
C PHE A 233 -10.70 3.70 12.58
N PRO A 234 -10.43 3.10 13.75
CA PRO A 234 -10.46 3.80 15.03
C PRO A 234 -9.55 5.03 15.03
N PRO A 235 -9.86 6.08 15.80
CA PRO A 235 -8.96 7.22 15.97
C PRO A 235 -7.66 6.79 16.67
N ALA A 236 -6.56 7.51 16.37
CA ALA A 236 -5.25 7.33 17.02
C ALA A 236 -5.20 7.84 18.45
#